data_AF-A0A2L2YXQ5-F1
#
_entry.id   AF-A0A2L2YXQ5-F1
#
_cell.length_a   1.000
_cell.length_b   1.000
_cell.length_c   1.000
_cell.angle_alpha   90.00
_cell.angle_beta   90.00
_cell.angle_gamma   90.00
#
_symmetry.space_group_name_H-M   'P 1'
#
loop_
_entity.id
_entity.type
_entity.pdbx_description
1 polymer ?
#
loop_
_entity_poly.entity_id
_entity_poly.type
_entity_poly.pdbx_seq_one_letter_code
_entity_poly.pdbx_strand_id
1 'polypeptide(L)'
;ARTLSRLRKEFQRSSFTSSFTTVEEWLKSLDLVIYSKNLMDNGFDDIDFLGGNILEEDDLIEMNITNKEHRQKILESCHSLP
;
A
#
# COMPACT_ATOMS: atom_id res chain seq x y z
N ALA A 1 -19.54 27.42 -2.15
CA ALA A 1 -19.75 26.14 -1.44
C ALA A 1 -18.48 25.29 -1.61
N ARG A 2 -18.14 24.50 -0.59
CA ARG A 2 -16.96 23.62 -0.47
C ARG A 2 -16.84 22.68 -1.68
N THR A 3 -15.61 22.43 -2.18
CA THR A 3 -15.08 21.11 -2.66
C THR A 3 -13.98 21.14 -3.76
N LEU A 4 -13.39 22.27 -4.17
CA LEU A 4 -12.23 22.20 -5.10
C LEU A 4 -10.98 21.56 -4.47
N SER A 5 -10.91 21.49 -3.14
CA SER A 5 -9.84 20.81 -2.39
C SER A 5 -9.85 19.29 -2.56
N ARG A 6 -10.96 18.69 -3.01
CA ARG A 6 -11.09 17.23 -3.14
C ARG A 6 -10.45 16.72 -4.43
N LEU A 7 -10.63 17.44 -5.54
CA LEU A 7 -10.15 17.06 -6.87
C LEU A 7 -8.61 17.17 -7.03
N ARG A 8 -7.96 18.13 -6.37
CA ARG A 8 -6.49 18.26 -6.36
C ARG A 8 -5.81 17.09 -5.62
N LYS A 9 -6.53 16.47 -4.66
CA LYS A 9 -6.02 15.39 -3.84
C LYS A 9 -6.03 14.05 -4.58
N GLU A 10 -6.96 13.87 -5.51
CA GLU A 10 -7.12 12.66 -6.33
C GLU A 10 -6.08 12.60 -7.46
N PHE A 11 -5.74 13.74 -8.08
CA PHE A 11 -4.76 13.80 -9.19
C PHE A 11 -3.29 13.57 -8.77
N GLN A 12 -2.96 13.74 -7.48
CA GLN A 12 -1.63 13.44 -6.94
C GLN A 12 -1.53 12.02 -6.37
N ARG A 13 -2.67 11.35 -6.09
CA ARG A 13 -2.69 10.00 -5.52
C ARG A 13 -2.46 8.93 -6.59
N SER A 14 -3.04 9.12 -7.78
CA SER A 14 -2.97 8.15 -8.89
C SER A 14 -1.65 8.12 -9.65
N SER A 15 -0.73 9.06 -9.39
CA SER A 15 0.50 9.24 -10.17
C SER A 15 1.78 8.89 -9.40
N PHE A 16 1.68 8.53 -8.11
CA PHE A 16 2.84 8.17 -7.29
C PHE A 16 3.21 6.69 -7.35
N THR A 17 2.31 5.84 -7.86
CA THR A 17 2.36 4.39 -7.70
C THR A 17 2.34 3.60 -9.01
N SER A 18 1.99 4.22 -10.14
CA SER A 18 1.90 3.59 -11.48
C SER A 18 3.25 3.10 -12.05
N SER A 19 4.29 2.94 -11.23
CA SER A 19 5.63 2.58 -11.67
C SER A 19 6.35 1.61 -10.73
N PHE A 20 5.73 1.14 -9.64
CA PHE A 20 6.38 0.15 -8.79
C PHE A 20 6.38 -1.22 -9.47
N THR A 21 7.56 -1.85 -9.54
CA THR A 21 7.71 -3.18 -10.15
C THR A 21 7.70 -4.31 -9.12
N THR A 22 8.00 -4.00 -7.84
CA THR A 22 8.10 -4.98 -6.76
C THR A 22 7.54 -4.44 -5.44
N VAL A 23 7.14 -5.36 -4.56
CA VAL A 23 6.63 -5.05 -3.22
C VAL A 23 7.67 -4.32 -2.38
N GLU A 24 8.94 -4.64 -2.56
CA GLU A 24 10.04 -3.99 -1.84
C GLU A 24 10.18 -2.50 -2.22
N GLU A 25 10.13 -2.15 -3.51
CA GLU A 25 10.19 -0.76 -3.95
C GLU A 25 9.00 0.07 -3.45
N TRP A 26 7.82 -0.52 -3.50
CA TRP A 26 6.60 0.10 -3.00
C TRP A 26 6.68 0.35 -1.49
N LEU A 27 7.05 -0.66 -0.69
CA LEU A 27 7.23 -0.51 0.75
C LEU A 27 8.35 0.47 1.10
N LYS A 28 9.42 0.51 0.32
CA LYS A 28 10.50 1.49 0.48
C LYS A 28 10.00 2.92 0.29
N SER A 29 9.07 3.16 -0.64
CA SER A 29 8.41 4.47 -0.78
C SER A 29 7.55 4.85 0.43
N LEU A 30 7.07 3.88 1.20
CA LEU A 30 6.26 4.09 2.41
C LEU A 30 7.11 4.19 3.69
N ASP A 31 8.42 3.98 3.58
CA ASP A 31 9.37 3.77 4.69
C ASP A 31 9.05 2.50 5.51
N LEU A 32 8.45 1.52 4.85
CA LEU A 32 7.95 0.27 5.42
C LEU A 32 8.67 -0.95 4.86
N VAL A 33 9.86 -0.75 4.26
CA VAL A 33 10.67 -1.82 3.66
C VAL A 33 11.00 -2.96 4.63
N ILE A 34 10.98 -2.68 5.93
CA ILE A 34 11.15 -3.69 7.00
C ILE A 34 10.08 -4.79 6.96
N TYR A 35 8.90 -4.50 6.41
CA TYR A 35 7.80 -5.46 6.27
C TYR A 35 7.86 -6.25 4.95
N SER A 36 8.77 -5.91 4.04
CA SER A 36 8.93 -6.60 2.75
C SER A 36 9.10 -8.09 2.97
N LYS A 37 9.97 -8.46 3.92
CA LYS A 37 10.20 -9.85 4.29
C LYS A 37 8.93 -10.53 4.80
N ASN A 38 8.18 -9.88 5.70
CA ASN A 38 6.92 -10.41 6.21
C ASN A 38 5.91 -10.66 5.09
N LEU A 39 5.75 -9.71 4.16
CA LEU A 39 4.86 -9.88 3.02
C LEU A 39 5.30 -11.03 2.11
N MET A 40 6.58 -11.08 1.74
CA MET A 40 7.14 -12.16 0.89
C MET A 40 7.04 -13.54 1.55
N ASP A 41 7.32 -13.65 2.86
CA ASP A 41 7.20 -14.91 3.60
C ASP A 41 5.73 -15.40 3.67
N ASN A 42 4.75 -14.49 3.52
CA ASN A 42 3.32 -14.81 3.43
C ASN A 42 2.80 -14.98 1.99
N GLY A 43 3.66 -14.88 0.98
CA GLY A 43 3.30 -15.01 -0.44
C GLY A 43 2.72 -13.73 -1.08
N PHE A 44 2.91 -12.58 -0.44
CA PHE A 44 2.55 -11.27 -0.97
C PHE A 44 3.77 -10.59 -1.63
N ASP A 45 4.35 -11.22 -2.65
CA ASP A 45 5.46 -10.65 -3.43
C ASP A 45 5.04 -9.97 -4.75
N ASP A 46 3.77 -10.13 -5.14
CA ASP A 46 3.19 -9.55 -6.35
C ASP A 46 2.44 -8.23 -6.08
N ILE A 47 2.94 -7.12 -6.64
CA ILE A 47 2.28 -5.80 -6.55
C ILE A 47 0.92 -5.77 -7.26
N ASP A 48 0.81 -6.47 -8.40
CA ASP A 48 -0.42 -6.60 -9.17
C ASP A 48 -1.52 -7.27 -8.32
N PHE A 49 -1.12 -8.27 -7.53
CA PHE A 49 -2.01 -8.97 -6.61
C PHE A 49 -2.46 -8.03 -5.48
N LEU A 50 -1.53 -7.29 -4.86
CA LEU A 50 -1.81 -6.31 -3.79
C LEU A 50 -2.74 -5.17 -4.23
N GLY A 51 -2.62 -4.71 -5.48
CA GLY A 51 -3.52 -3.69 -6.06
C GLY A 51 -4.97 -4.16 -6.22
N GLY A 52 -5.21 -5.47 -6.23
CA GLY A 52 -6.53 -6.08 -6.34
C GLY A 52 -7.42 -6.00 -5.09
N ASN A 53 -7.04 -5.23 -4.07
CA ASN A 53 -7.77 -5.11 -2.80
C ASN A 53 -7.92 -6.45 -2.05
N ILE A 54 -6.95 -7.34 -2.22
CA ILE A 54 -6.90 -8.64 -1.54
C ILE A 54 -6.37 -8.55 -0.11
N LEU A 55 -5.69 -7.45 0.21
CA LEU A 55 -4.95 -7.30 1.46
C LEU A 55 -5.84 -6.55 2.45
N GLU A 56 -6.28 -7.23 3.51
CA GLU A 56 -7.12 -6.65 4.54
C GLU A 56 -6.32 -6.27 5.80
N GLU A 57 -6.98 -5.55 6.72
CA GLU A 57 -6.38 -5.25 8.03
C GLU A 57 -6.02 -6.52 8.80
N ASP A 58 -6.79 -7.58 8.64
CA ASP A 58 -6.59 -8.86 9.33
C ASP A 58 -5.34 -9.57 8.81
N ASP A 59 -5.16 -9.66 7.48
CA ASP A 59 -3.94 -10.22 6.87
C ASP A 59 -2.68 -9.50 7.37
N LEU A 60 -2.73 -8.18 7.46
CA LEU A 60 -1.63 -7.38 7.99
C LEU A 60 -1.31 -7.74 9.45
N ILE A 61 -2.32 -7.99 10.27
CA ILE A 61 -2.13 -8.40 11.67
C ILE A 61 -1.51 -9.81 11.72
N GLU A 62 -1.99 -10.74 10.90
CA GLU A 62 -1.42 -12.10 10.78
C GLU A 62 0.04 -12.08 10.34
N MET A 63 0.40 -11.17 9.42
CA MET A 63 1.78 -10.91 9.01
C MET A 63 2.63 -10.19 10.05
N ASN A 64 2.13 -10.03 11.29
CA ASN A 64 2.82 -9.38 12.41
C ASN A 64 2.94 -7.84 12.26
N ILE A 65 2.08 -7.22 11.44
CA ILE A 65 1.96 -5.76 11.24
C ILE A 65 0.83 -5.23 12.13
N THR A 66 1.05 -5.23 13.43
CA THR A 66 0.07 -4.79 14.44
C THR A 66 -0.02 -3.27 14.60
N ASN A 67 0.93 -2.52 14.02
CA ASN A 67 0.92 -1.06 14.06
C ASN A 67 -0.16 -0.49 13.13
N LYS A 68 -1.14 0.20 13.72
CA LYS A 68 -2.27 0.80 13.00
C LYS A 68 -1.84 1.84 11.96
N GLU A 69 -0.86 2.69 12.26
CA GLU A 69 -0.38 3.69 11.30
C GLU A 69 0.25 3.03 10.07
N HIS A 70 1.00 1.94 10.29
CA HIS A 70 1.60 1.17 9.21
C HIS A 70 0.53 0.49 8.36
N ARG A 71 -0.46 -0.16 9.01
CA ARG A 71 -1.57 -0.78 8.28
C ARG A 71 -2.34 0.22 7.41
N GLN A 72 -2.66 1.39 7.97
CA GLN A 72 -3.35 2.42 7.19
C GLN A 72 -2.52 2.89 5.99
N LYS A 73 -1.21 3.10 6.16
CA LYS A 73 -0.32 3.45 5.04
C LYS A 73 -0.30 2.38 3.95
N ILE A 74 -0.16 1.11 4.34
CA ILE A 74 -0.10 -0.02 3.41
C ILE A 74 -1.43 -0.14 2.67
N LEU A 75 -2.56 -0.10 3.37
CA LEU A 75 -3.90 -0.19 2.76
C LEU A 75 -4.20 1.00 1.86
N GLU A 76 -3.96 2.24 2.31
CA GLU A 76 -4.14 3.43 1.46
C GLU A 76 -3.27 3.35 0.20
N SER A 77 -2.06 2.80 0.33
CA SER A 77 -1.17 2.67 -0.82
C SER A 77 -1.53 1.50 -1.73
N CYS A 78 -2.06 0.39 -1.21
CA CYS A 78 -2.62 -0.71 -2.00
C CYS A 78 -3.78 -0.22 -2.85
N HIS A 79 -4.70 0.55 -2.29
CA HIS A 79 -5.78 1.19 -3.05
C HIS A 79 -5.29 2.16 -4.14
N SER A 80 -4.03 2.59 -4.03
CA SER A 80 -3.41 3.49 -5.00
C SER A 80 -2.57 2.73 -6.03
N LEU A 81 -2.31 1.43 -5.87
CA LEU A 81 -1.57 0.63 -6.85
C LEU A 81 -2.36 0.57 -8.18
N PRO A 82 -1.65 0.42 -9.33
CA PRO A 82 -2.26 0.41 -10.66
C PRO A 82 -3.23 -0.74 -10.88
#